data_AF-A0A411WPJ4-F1
#
_entry.id   AF-A0A411WPJ4-F1
#
_cell.length_a   1.000
_cell.length_b   1.000
_cell.length_c   1.000
_cell.angle_alpha   90.00
_cell.angle_beta   90.00
_cell.angle_gamma   90.00
#
_symmetry.space_group_name_H-M   'P 1'
#
loop_
_entity.id
_entity.type
_entity.pdbx_description
1 polymer ?
#
loop_
_entity_poly.entity_id
_entity_poly.type
_entity_poly.pdbx_seq_one_letter_code
_entity_poly.pdbx_strand_id
1 'polypeptide(L)'
;MSGSLLAYLLMFNKDWTYKSIELIIFRSSKKHSNDMLLKHLLSIVGLSLIITSFFIINKSSVFPGWLATITVSGAFLMILAGPYAIFNKYILSNKLIVWVGLISYPLYLWHWPILSFARIVESELPSREIRIYAVIASFILSWLTYVLIEKPFRFGKYSGIKTIALLIIAIITGSIGYYTYINEGIANRKVIVDEKSANNLIVGPIWSYTSNDICLNTYHSDFPKDYGWWFCIQDKPTKPTILLLGNSYANHLYPGLIHNKHLKEQNILSIGTCGAEQVESYERMGEESRTPCTGTHHYRSQEFINDIIKDNPTIKYVIINGLRNVIYKDYIRRLKKKIDFLESKGITVIVFIPHIKLGYDIKGCFARPFKTPSKSCEMPISVQKAQLKAYSVMINQFKKTNPNVKFFDQNNLLCKDDTCEFKIDGMPVYRDNTDHFSEYASNKLAELFVEWANDNVPNILDK
;
A
#
# COMPACT_ATOMS: atom_id res chain seq x y z
N MET A 1 -25.11 2.50 17.41
CA MET A 1 -25.64 3.05 18.68
C MET A 1 -27.13 2.79 18.86
N SER A 2 -27.98 2.96 17.85
CA SER A 2 -29.43 2.70 17.93
C SER A 2 -29.80 1.23 18.23
N GLY A 3 -29.13 0.26 17.61
CA GLY A 3 -29.36 -1.17 17.88
C GLY A 3 -28.96 -1.63 19.29
N SER A 4 -27.90 -1.06 19.85
CA SER A 4 -27.42 -1.32 21.21
C SER A 4 -28.39 -0.79 22.26
N LEU A 5 -28.95 0.41 22.02
CA LEU A 5 -29.99 1.01 22.86
C LEU A 5 -31.28 0.21 22.79
N LEU A 6 -31.70 -0.23 21.59
CA LEU A 6 -32.89 -1.08 21.43
C LEU A 6 -32.72 -2.45 22.10
N ALA A 7 -31.55 -3.08 21.98
CA ALA A 7 -31.24 -4.34 22.66
C ALA A 7 -31.17 -4.17 24.19
N TYR A 8 -30.61 -3.07 24.68
CA TYR A 8 -30.61 -2.72 26.10
C TYR A 8 -32.03 -2.51 26.64
N LEU A 9 -32.85 -1.75 25.92
CA LEU A 9 -34.26 -1.52 26.28
C LEU A 9 -35.07 -2.83 26.26
N LEU A 10 -34.85 -3.71 25.27
CA LEU A 10 -35.50 -5.02 25.17
C LEU A 10 -35.06 -6.00 26.27
N MET A 11 -33.79 -5.97 26.69
CA MET A 11 -33.28 -6.91 27.70
C MET A 11 -33.51 -6.46 29.14
N PHE A 12 -33.53 -5.14 29.41
CA PHE A 12 -33.43 -4.63 30.78
C PHE A 12 -34.61 -3.75 31.24
N ASN A 13 -35.48 -3.24 30.37
CA ASN A 13 -36.57 -2.34 30.78
C ASN A 13 -37.96 -2.91 30.41
N LYS A 14 -38.66 -3.46 31.40
CA LYS A 14 -39.97 -4.14 31.27
C LYS A 14 -41.19 -3.20 31.48
N ASP A 15 -41.05 -1.91 31.20
CA ASP A 15 -42.13 -0.94 31.41
C ASP A 15 -43.05 -0.77 30.16
N TRP A 16 -44.17 -0.08 30.35
CA TRP A 16 -45.34 0.06 29.47
C TRP A 16 -45.04 0.31 27.97
N THR A 17 -43.93 0.95 27.61
CA THR A 17 -43.47 1.13 26.21
C THR A 17 -43.17 -0.20 25.49
N TYR A 18 -42.74 -1.22 26.23
CA TYR A 18 -42.52 -2.58 25.73
C TYR A 18 -43.80 -3.21 25.18
N LYS A 19 -44.93 -3.08 25.90
CA LYS A 19 -46.23 -3.65 25.46
C LYS A 19 -46.71 -3.03 24.15
N SER A 20 -46.51 -1.73 23.95
CA SER A 20 -46.93 -1.03 22.73
C SER A 20 -46.08 -1.44 21.51
N ILE A 21 -44.77 -1.60 21.70
CA ILE A 21 -43.86 -2.06 20.63
C ILE A 21 -44.06 -3.55 20.34
N GLU A 22 -44.29 -4.37 21.37
CA GLU A 22 -44.63 -5.79 21.23
C GLU A 22 -46.00 -5.97 20.53
N LEU A 23 -46.99 -5.11 20.81
CA LEU A 23 -48.28 -5.12 20.09
C LEU A 23 -48.16 -4.72 18.61
N ILE A 24 -47.23 -3.83 18.28
CA ILE A 24 -46.99 -3.35 16.91
C ILE A 24 -46.13 -4.33 16.11
N ILE A 25 -45.11 -4.95 16.72
CA ILE A 25 -44.16 -5.86 16.07
C ILE A 25 -44.59 -7.33 16.18
N PHE A 26 -45.04 -7.77 17.36
CA PHE A 26 -45.55 -9.11 17.63
C PHE A 26 -47.07 -9.09 17.70
N ARG A 27 -47.70 -8.63 16.62
CA ARG A 27 -49.17 -8.68 16.44
C ARG A 27 -49.66 -10.06 16.89
N SER A 28 -50.43 -10.05 17.97
CA SER A 28 -50.93 -11.24 18.68
C SER A 28 -51.39 -12.31 17.70
N SER A 29 -50.67 -13.43 17.69
CA SER A 29 -50.91 -14.62 16.89
C SER A 29 -52.25 -15.25 17.27
N LYS A 30 -53.37 -14.67 16.82
CA LYS A 30 -54.63 -15.40 16.68
C LYS A 30 -54.57 -16.15 15.35
N LYS A 31 -54.50 -17.49 15.44
CA LYS A 31 -54.52 -18.47 14.33
C LYS A 31 -55.50 -18.07 13.20
N HIS A 32 -55.00 -17.39 12.18
CA HIS A 32 -55.65 -17.32 10.87
C HIS A 32 -54.69 -17.86 9.81
N SER A 33 -55.22 -18.65 8.87
CA SER A 33 -54.44 -19.32 7.82
C SER A 33 -53.62 -18.34 6.97
N ASN A 34 -54.10 -17.12 6.77
CA ASN A 34 -53.40 -16.04 6.06
C ASN A 34 -52.10 -15.59 6.73
N ASP A 35 -51.97 -15.78 8.05
CA ASP A 35 -50.73 -15.44 8.77
C ASP A 35 -49.59 -16.40 8.43
N MET A 36 -49.90 -17.64 8.03
CA MET A 36 -48.88 -18.65 7.76
C MET A 36 -48.22 -18.43 6.40
N LEU A 37 -49.02 -18.12 5.37
CA LEU A 37 -48.51 -17.76 4.05
C LEU A 37 -47.64 -16.50 4.12
N LEU A 38 -48.08 -15.47 4.84
CA LEU A 38 -47.29 -14.25 5.03
C LEU A 38 -45.94 -14.55 5.69
N LYS A 39 -45.90 -15.38 6.74
CA LYS A 39 -44.63 -15.79 7.40
C LYS A 39 -43.70 -16.53 6.43
N HIS A 40 -44.23 -17.39 5.57
CA HIS A 40 -43.43 -18.06 4.54
C HIS A 40 -42.87 -17.09 3.51
N LEU A 41 -43.69 -16.16 3.01
CA LEU A 41 -43.25 -15.15 2.05
C LEU A 41 -42.18 -14.23 2.66
N LEU A 42 -42.38 -13.74 3.89
CA LEU A 42 -41.39 -12.93 4.59
C LEU A 42 -40.05 -13.68 4.76
N SER A 43 -40.09 -14.96 5.10
CA SER A 43 -38.89 -15.80 5.22
C SER A 43 -38.20 -16.03 3.87
N ILE A 44 -38.96 -16.32 2.80
CA ILE A 44 -38.39 -16.54 1.46
C ILE A 44 -37.77 -15.25 0.92
N VAL A 45 -38.49 -14.13 1.01
CA VAL A 45 -37.98 -12.81 0.58
C VAL A 45 -36.77 -12.42 1.41
N GLY A 46 -36.83 -12.58 2.74
CA GLY A 46 -35.73 -12.29 3.64
C GLY A 46 -34.45 -13.08 3.27
N LEU A 47 -34.59 -14.38 3.06
CA LEU A 47 -33.51 -15.26 2.63
C LEU A 47 -32.97 -14.86 1.25
N SER A 48 -33.87 -14.55 0.32
CA SER A 48 -33.50 -14.16 -1.05
C SER A 48 -32.68 -12.87 -1.06
N LEU A 49 -33.03 -11.90 -0.22
CA LEU A 49 -32.26 -10.67 -0.05
C LEU A 49 -30.87 -10.94 0.56
N ILE A 50 -30.76 -11.83 1.55
CA ILE A 50 -29.45 -12.21 2.14
C ILE A 50 -28.57 -12.91 1.10
N ILE A 51 -29.11 -13.87 0.35
CA ILE A 51 -28.38 -14.59 -0.71
C ILE A 51 -27.95 -13.62 -1.82
N THR A 52 -28.86 -12.76 -2.26
CA THR A 52 -28.56 -11.75 -3.28
C THR A 52 -27.44 -10.82 -2.82
N SER A 53 -27.50 -10.38 -1.56
CA SER A 53 -26.44 -9.56 -0.95
C SER A 53 -25.08 -10.26 -0.96
N PHE A 54 -25.02 -11.58 -0.76
CA PHE A 54 -23.76 -12.33 -0.77
C PHE A 54 -23.09 -12.31 -2.17
N PHE A 55 -23.87 -12.31 -3.25
CA PHE A 55 -23.33 -12.26 -4.61
C PHE A 55 -23.02 -10.83 -5.11
N ILE A 56 -23.78 -9.83 -4.66
CA ILE A 56 -23.61 -8.44 -5.12
C ILE A 56 -22.46 -7.75 -4.37
N ILE A 57 -22.33 -7.95 -3.06
CA ILE A 57 -21.32 -7.27 -2.25
C ILE A 57 -19.96 -7.93 -2.47
N ASN A 58 -19.01 -7.15 -2.99
CA ASN A 58 -17.65 -7.61 -3.25
C ASN A 58 -16.62 -6.59 -2.73
N LYS A 59 -15.33 -6.90 -2.90
CA LYS A 59 -14.21 -6.08 -2.43
C LYS A 59 -14.16 -4.66 -3.01
N SER A 60 -14.83 -4.42 -4.14
CA SER A 60 -14.87 -3.13 -4.83
C SER A 60 -16.10 -2.30 -4.42
N SER A 61 -17.03 -2.88 -3.64
CA SER A 61 -18.20 -2.18 -3.14
C SER A 61 -17.82 -1.23 -2.00
N VAL A 62 -18.41 -0.02 -1.99
CA VAL A 62 -18.28 0.90 -0.85
C VAL A 62 -19.02 0.31 0.35
N PHE A 63 -18.29 0.04 1.44
CA PHE A 63 -18.84 -0.54 2.66
C PHE A 63 -18.33 0.17 3.92
N PRO A 64 -19.21 0.47 4.90
CA PRO A 64 -20.67 0.32 4.85
C PRO A 64 -21.30 1.33 3.87
N GLY A 65 -22.30 0.89 3.11
CA GLY A 65 -22.99 1.71 2.10
C GLY A 65 -24.45 1.26 1.93
N TRP A 66 -25.17 1.84 0.96
CA TRP A 66 -26.60 1.53 0.75
C TRP A 66 -26.86 0.04 0.49
N LEU A 67 -25.90 -0.68 -0.10
CA LEU A 67 -26.01 -2.13 -0.31
C LEU A 67 -26.20 -2.93 0.99
N ALA A 68 -25.73 -2.43 2.13
CA ALA A 68 -25.95 -3.06 3.43
C ALA A 68 -27.43 -3.09 3.84
N THR A 69 -28.24 -2.16 3.34
CA THR A 69 -29.69 -2.11 3.61
C THR A 69 -30.41 -3.36 3.08
N ILE A 70 -29.90 -3.96 1.99
CA ILE A 70 -30.44 -5.20 1.41
C ILE A 70 -30.26 -6.35 2.41
N THR A 71 -29.04 -6.53 2.94
CA THR A 71 -28.73 -7.58 3.92
C THR A 71 -29.53 -7.37 5.22
N VAL A 72 -29.59 -6.13 5.72
CA VAL A 72 -30.28 -5.78 6.97
C VAL A 72 -31.79 -5.98 6.83
N SER A 73 -32.39 -5.56 5.71
CA SER A 73 -33.81 -5.80 5.43
C SER A 73 -34.10 -7.29 5.32
N GLY A 74 -33.21 -8.04 4.67
CA GLY A 74 -33.30 -9.50 4.60
C GLY A 74 -33.34 -10.15 5.98
N ALA A 75 -32.37 -9.80 6.85
CA ALA A 75 -32.32 -10.29 8.23
C ALA A 75 -33.56 -9.86 9.06
N PHE A 76 -34.02 -8.62 8.90
CA PHE A 76 -35.23 -8.12 9.55
C PHE A 76 -36.47 -8.94 9.16
N LEU A 77 -36.68 -9.20 7.86
CA LEU A 77 -37.80 -10.01 7.38
C LEU A 77 -37.72 -11.46 7.88
N MET A 78 -36.51 -12.04 7.96
CA MET A 78 -36.30 -13.38 8.53
C MET A 78 -36.71 -13.45 10.01
N ILE A 79 -36.39 -12.41 10.79
CA ILE A 79 -36.80 -12.31 12.20
C ILE A 79 -38.31 -12.09 12.30
N LEU A 80 -38.87 -11.20 11.49
CA LEU A 80 -40.30 -10.87 11.46
C LEU A 80 -41.17 -12.07 11.07
N ALA A 81 -40.69 -12.94 10.17
CA ALA A 81 -41.35 -14.19 9.80
C ALA A 81 -41.60 -15.14 10.98
N GLY A 82 -40.83 -15.00 12.07
CA GLY A 82 -40.98 -15.78 13.28
C GLY A 82 -40.60 -17.26 13.13
N PRO A 83 -40.75 -18.07 14.20
CA PRO A 83 -40.22 -19.44 14.25
C PRO A 83 -41.03 -20.46 13.45
N TYR A 84 -42.25 -20.10 13.02
CA TYR A 84 -43.18 -21.04 12.37
C TYR A 84 -43.01 -21.12 10.85
N ALA A 85 -42.28 -20.20 10.22
CA ALA A 85 -41.96 -20.30 8.80
C ALA A 85 -41.16 -21.59 8.52
N ILE A 86 -41.45 -22.30 7.42
CA ILE A 86 -40.85 -23.61 7.11
C ILE A 86 -39.31 -23.56 7.17
N PHE A 87 -38.70 -22.59 6.51
CA PHE A 87 -37.24 -22.43 6.51
C PHE A 87 -36.70 -22.15 7.92
N ASN A 88 -37.32 -21.22 8.65
CA ASN A 88 -36.91 -20.87 10.01
C ASN A 88 -37.03 -22.08 10.97
N LYS A 89 -38.11 -22.86 10.84
CA LYS A 89 -38.42 -24.02 11.68
C LYS A 89 -37.48 -25.19 11.43
N TYR A 90 -37.20 -25.53 10.17
CA TYR A 90 -36.43 -26.73 9.85
C TYR A 90 -34.94 -26.48 9.70
N ILE A 91 -34.55 -25.30 9.21
CA ILE A 91 -33.15 -24.96 8.96
C ILE A 91 -32.62 -24.09 10.10
N LEU A 92 -33.15 -22.89 10.30
CA LEU A 92 -32.57 -21.96 11.29
C LEU A 92 -32.69 -22.43 12.75
N SER A 93 -33.70 -23.24 13.05
CA SER A 93 -33.88 -23.83 14.39
C SER A 93 -33.09 -25.14 14.58
N ASN A 94 -32.27 -25.55 13.61
CA ASN A 94 -31.36 -26.67 13.76
C ASN A 94 -30.34 -26.38 14.88
N LYS A 95 -30.11 -27.38 15.75
CA LYS A 95 -29.21 -27.25 16.92
C LYS A 95 -27.82 -26.77 16.55
N LEU A 96 -27.29 -27.17 15.40
CA LEU A 96 -25.97 -26.75 14.92
C LEU A 96 -25.96 -25.27 14.52
N ILE A 97 -26.96 -24.82 13.76
CA ILE A 97 -27.07 -23.40 13.34
C ILE A 97 -27.30 -22.50 14.56
N VAL A 98 -28.16 -22.93 15.49
CA VAL A 98 -28.36 -22.22 16.76
C VAL A 98 -27.08 -22.19 17.57
N TRP A 99 -26.32 -23.29 17.64
CA TRP A 99 -25.03 -23.32 18.34
C TRP A 99 -24.02 -22.34 17.75
N VAL A 100 -23.91 -22.26 16.41
CA VAL A 100 -23.09 -21.23 15.74
C VAL A 100 -23.58 -19.82 16.12
N GLY A 101 -24.89 -19.60 16.17
CA GLY A 101 -25.49 -18.34 16.62
C GLY A 101 -25.14 -18.00 18.07
N LEU A 102 -25.13 -18.97 18.98
CA LEU A 102 -24.79 -18.78 20.39
C LEU A 102 -23.32 -18.36 20.60
N ILE A 103 -22.40 -18.89 19.79
CA ILE A 103 -20.98 -18.53 19.87
C ILE A 103 -20.60 -17.36 18.94
N SER A 104 -21.55 -16.77 18.22
CA SER A 104 -21.28 -15.80 17.15
C SER A 104 -20.57 -14.53 17.64
N TYR A 105 -20.85 -14.07 18.87
CA TYR A 105 -20.20 -12.91 19.45
C TYR A 105 -18.72 -13.19 19.82
N PRO A 106 -18.38 -14.24 20.60
CA PRO A 106 -16.98 -14.64 20.77
C PRO A 106 -16.27 -14.97 19.45
N LEU A 107 -16.99 -15.53 18.47
CA LEU A 107 -16.44 -15.80 17.14
C LEU A 107 -16.06 -14.53 16.42
N TYR A 108 -16.90 -13.51 16.45
CA TYR A 108 -16.57 -12.18 15.97
C TYR A 108 -15.29 -11.63 16.65
N LEU A 109 -15.11 -11.86 17.94
CA LEU A 109 -13.92 -11.39 18.68
C LEU A 109 -12.64 -12.16 18.32
N TRP A 110 -12.69 -13.48 18.16
CA TRP A 110 -11.48 -14.29 17.96
C TRP A 110 -11.03 -14.42 16.51
N HIS A 111 -11.96 -14.48 15.55
CA HIS A 111 -11.57 -14.74 14.16
C HIS A 111 -10.69 -13.64 13.59
N TRP A 112 -10.97 -12.38 13.92
CA TRP A 112 -10.25 -11.25 13.35
C TRP A 112 -8.81 -11.13 13.87
N PRO A 113 -8.53 -11.18 15.20
CA PRO A 113 -7.16 -11.25 15.71
C PRO A 113 -6.38 -12.43 15.14
N ILE A 114 -6.92 -13.65 15.16
CA ILE A 114 -6.17 -14.84 14.72
C ILE A 114 -5.81 -14.74 13.23
N LEU A 115 -6.76 -14.37 12.37
CA LEU A 115 -6.49 -14.20 10.93
C LEU A 115 -5.56 -13.02 10.65
N SER A 116 -5.68 -11.92 11.41
CA SER A 116 -4.82 -10.76 11.27
C SER A 116 -3.39 -11.06 11.71
N PHE A 117 -3.20 -11.72 12.85
CA PHE A 117 -1.88 -12.15 13.32
C PHE A 117 -1.23 -13.15 12.37
N ALA A 118 -1.99 -14.12 11.85
CA ALA A 118 -1.48 -15.03 10.83
C ALA A 118 -0.98 -14.25 9.61
N ARG A 119 -1.73 -13.25 9.13
CA ARG A 119 -1.31 -12.40 8.01
C ARG A 119 -0.09 -11.54 8.32
N ILE A 120 0.03 -11.01 9.54
CA ILE A 120 1.19 -10.22 9.98
C ILE A 120 2.45 -11.09 10.01
N VAL A 121 2.35 -12.29 10.59
CA VAL A 121 3.47 -13.23 10.71
C VAL A 121 3.91 -13.74 9.34
N GLU A 122 2.97 -14.01 8.42
CA GLU A 122 3.30 -14.44 7.06
C GLU A 122 3.74 -13.29 6.14
N SER A 123 3.41 -12.02 6.43
CA SER A 123 3.65 -10.85 5.56
C SER A 123 3.01 -10.90 4.16
N GLU A 124 2.29 -11.97 3.86
CA GLU A 124 1.55 -12.19 2.63
C GLU A 124 0.21 -12.87 2.93
N LEU A 125 -0.50 -13.32 1.90
CA LEU A 125 -1.71 -14.12 2.10
C LEU A 125 -1.30 -15.47 2.72
N PRO A 126 -1.73 -15.81 3.96
CA PRO A 126 -1.34 -17.07 4.55
C PRO A 126 -1.80 -18.26 3.71
N SER A 127 -1.04 -19.34 3.76
CA SER A 127 -1.34 -20.57 3.04
C SER A 127 -2.76 -21.07 3.37
N ARG A 128 -3.32 -21.92 2.49
CA ARG A 128 -4.68 -22.43 2.68
C ARG A 128 -4.80 -23.18 4.01
N GLU A 129 -3.77 -23.93 4.37
CA GLU A 129 -3.68 -24.72 5.59
C GLU A 129 -3.71 -23.81 6.82
N ILE A 130 -2.88 -22.76 6.86
CA ILE A 130 -2.86 -21.80 7.97
C ILE A 130 -4.22 -21.14 8.16
N ARG A 131 -4.89 -20.75 7.06
CA ARG A 131 -6.22 -20.13 7.14
C ARG A 131 -7.28 -21.10 7.66
N ILE A 132 -7.24 -22.37 7.25
CA ILE A 132 -8.15 -23.41 7.76
C ILE A 132 -7.93 -23.60 9.27
N TYR A 133 -6.68 -23.76 9.70
CA TYR A 133 -6.35 -23.91 11.12
C TYR A 133 -6.73 -22.68 11.95
N ALA A 134 -6.52 -21.47 11.41
CA ALA A 134 -6.94 -20.22 12.05
C ALA A 134 -8.45 -20.16 12.27
N VAL A 135 -9.26 -20.56 11.27
CA VAL A 135 -10.73 -20.61 11.40
C VAL A 135 -11.14 -21.66 12.44
N ILE A 136 -10.56 -22.87 12.40
CA ILE A 136 -10.85 -23.92 13.39
C ILE A 136 -10.51 -23.44 14.81
N ALA A 137 -9.33 -22.85 15.00
CA ALA A 137 -8.91 -22.28 16.28
C ALA A 137 -9.88 -21.19 16.76
N SER A 138 -10.37 -20.35 15.84
CA SER A 138 -11.38 -19.33 16.15
C SER A 138 -12.66 -19.94 16.69
N PHE A 139 -13.18 -21.00 16.07
CA PHE A 139 -14.38 -21.70 16.55
C PHE A 139 -14.17 -22.33 17.93
N ILE A 140 -13.04 -23.00 18.14
CA ILE A 140 -12.71 -23.64 19.43
C ILE A 140 -12.62 -22.60 20.54
N LEU A 141 -11.85 -21.53 20.34
CA LEU A 141 -11.68 -20.46 21.32
C LEU A 141 -12.99 -19.73 21.61
N SER A 142 -13.84 -19.56 20.60
CA SER A 142 -15.17 -18.96 20.74
C SER A 142 -16.11 -19.82 21.58
N TRP A 143 -16.11 -21.13 21.33
CA TRP A 143 -16.90 -22.06 22.12
C TRP A 143 -16.41 -22.13 23.57
N LEU A 144 -15.10 -22.19 23.80
CA LEU A 144 -14.52 -22.15 25.14
C LEU A 144 -14.85 -20.82 25.85
N THR A 145 -14.72 -19.69 25.17
CA THR A 145 -15.11 -18.38 25.70
C THR A 145 -16.60 -18.36 26.08
N TYR A 146 -17.47 -18.89 25.22
CA TYR A 146 -18.90 -18.95 25.48
C TYR A 146 -19.23 -19.80 26.73
N VAL A 147 -18.65 -21.00 26.83
CA VAL A 147 -18.96 -21.95 27.92
C VAL A 147 -18.30 -21.55 29.24
N LEU A 148 -17.05 -21.07 29.21
CA LEU A 148 -16.24 -20.80 30.41
C LEU A 148 -16.35 -19.36 30.90
N ILE A 149 -16.62 -18.39 30.02
CA ILE A 149 -16.67 -16.97 30.36
C ILE A 149 -18.08 -16.42 30.20
N GLU A 150 -18.66 -16.48 29.00
CA GLU A 150 -19.94 -15.80 28.75
C GLU A 150 -21.07 -16.39 29.60
N LYS A 151 -21.27 -17.72 29.56
CA LYS A 151 -22.37 -18.38 30.27
C LYS A 151 -22.30 -18.21 31.80
N PRO A 152 -21.14 -18.37 32.48
CA PRO A 152 -21.04 -18.14 33.93
C PRO A 152 -21.20 -16.66 34.33
N PHE A 153 -20.76 -15.73 33.49
CA PHE A 153 -20.92 -14.30 33.79
C PHE A 153 -22.36 -13.82 33.53
N ARG A 154 -23.00 -14.28 32.45
CA ARG A 154 -24.35 -13.89 32.07
C ARG A 154 -25.44 -14.46 32.97
N PHE A 155 -25.31 -15.73 33.37
CA PHE A 155 -26.36 -16.46 34.11
C PHE A 155 -25.97 -16.82 35.56
N GLY A 156 -24.75 -16.49 36.00
CA GLY A 156 -24.30 -16.81 37.37
C GLY A 156 -24.71 -15.78 38.41
N LYS A 157 -24.73 -16.18 39.68
CA LYS A 157 -25.03 -15.31 40.84
C LYS A 157 -23.92 -14.24 41.06
N TYR A 158 -24.25 -13.18 41.81
CA TYR A 158 -23.36 -12.06 42.20
C TYR A 158 -22.98 -11.09 41.07
N SER A 159 -23.97 -10.39 40.47
CA SER A 159 -23.76 -9.43 39.39
C SER A 159 -22.90 -8.22 39.78
N GLY A 160 -23.05 -7.68 41.00
CA GLY A 160 -22.35 -6.46 41.44
C GLY A 160 -20.81 -6.61 41.48
N ILE A 161 -20.31 -7.70 42.10
CA ILE A 161 -18.87 -7.96 42.21
C ILE A 161 -18.24 -8.19 40.81
N LYS A 162 -18.95 -8.90 39.93
CA LYS A 162 -18.52 -9.13 38.55
C LYS A 162 -18.41 -7.82 37.76
N THR A 163 -19.37 -6.92 37.92
CA THR A 163 -19.33 -5.61 37.26
C THR A 163 -18.12 -4.81 37.71
N ILE A 164 -17.84 -4.75 39.02
CA ILE A 164 -16.67 -4.04 39.55
C ILE A 164 -15.37 -4.66 39.00
N ALA A 165 -15.25 -5.99 39.01
CA ALA A 165 -14.08 -6.68 38.47
C ALA A 165 -13.87 -6.37 36.97
N LEU A 166 -14.94 -6.40 36.17
CA LEU A 166 -14.87 -6.06 34.74
C LEU A 166 -14.48 -4.61 34.50
N LEU A 167 -14.99 -3.67 35.31
CA LEU A 167 -14.59 -2.26 35.25
C LEU A 167 -13.11 -2.08 35.59
N ILE A 168 -12.60 -2.78 36.62
CA ILE A 168 -11.17 -2.76 36.97
C ILE A 168 -10.33 -3.30 35.81
N ILE A 169 -10.71 -4.44 35.21
CA ILE A 169 -10.00 -5.02 34.07
C ILE A 169 -10.03 -4.06 32.88
N ALA A 170 -11.17 -3.41 32.61
CA ALA A 170 -11.30 -2.44 31.53
C ALA A 170 -10.40 -1.21 31.77
N ILE A 171 -10.35 -0.71 33.00
CA ILE A 171 -9.46 0.40 33.40
C ILE A 171 -8.01 -0.01 33.23
N ILE A 172 -7.58 -1.16 33.77
CA ILE A 172 -6.20 -1.65 33.64
C ILE A 172 -5.80 -1.80 32.17
N THR A 173 -6.66 -2.43 31.36
CA THR A 173 -6.40 -2.63 29.93
C THR A 173 -6.31 -1.28 29.20
N GLY A 174 -7.22 -0.35 29.51
CA GLY A 174 -7.21 1.01 28.98
C GLY A 174 -5.96 1.80 29.38
N SER A 175 -5.53 1.70 30.64
CA SER A 175 -4.32 2.34 31.15
C SER A 175 -3.05 1.77 30.51
N ILE A 176 -2.95 0.46 30.33
CA ILE A 176 -1.83 -0.18 29.60
C ILE A 176 -1.82 0.27 28.14
N GLY A 177 -3.00 0.32 27.49
CA GLY A 177 -3.14 0.81 26.12
C GLY A 177 -2.73 2.28 25.99
N TYR A 178 -3.17 3.13 26.90
CA TYR A 178 -2.83 4.55 26.94
C TYR A 178 -1.33 4.76 27.20
N TYR A 179 -0.76 4.05 28.17
CA TYR A 179 0.68 4.06 28.43
C TYR A 179 1.48 3.63 27.19
N THR A 180 1.03 2.58 26.50
CA THR A 180 1.69 2.14 25.25
C THR A 180 1.58 3.19 24.15
N TYR A 181 0.44 3.88 24.03
CA TYR A 181 0.23 4.93 23.03
C TYR A 181 1.15 6.15 23.25
N ILE A 182 1.22 6.67 24.48
CA ILE A 182 2.05 7.85 24.81
C ILE A 182 3.56 7.56 24.67
N ASN A 183 3.97 6.30 24.79
CA ASN A 183 5.36 5.87 24.60
C ASN A 183 5.66 5.42 23.15
N GLU A 184 4.73 5.66 22.21
CA GLU A 184 4.83 5.21 20.82
C GLU A 184 5.12 3.71 20.65
N GLY A 185 4.62 2.90 21.58
CA GLY A 185 4.86 1.48 21.68
C GLY A 185 5.69 1.08 22.90
N ILE A 186 6.26 -0.13 22.84
CA ILE A 186 7.19 -0.67 23.86
C ILE A 186 8.56 -0.75 23.18
N ALA A 187 9.23 0.40 23.13
CA ALA A 187 10.41 0.66 22.29
C ALA A 187 11.63 -0.23 22.60
N ASN A 188 11.74 -0.76 23.81
CA ASN A 188 12.89 -1.58 24.23
C ASN A 188 12.90 -3.02 23.66
N ARG A 189 11.93 -3.40 22.81
CA ARG A 189 11.98 -4.69 22.11
C ARG A 189 12.82 -4.54 20.84
N LYS A 190 14.03 -5.13 20.84
CA LYS A 190 14.95 -5.15 19.68
C LYS A 190 14.27 -5.47 18.35
N VAL A 191 13.40 -6.48 18.33
CA VAL A 191 12.64 -6.88 17.12
C VAL A 191 11.79 -5.73 16.56
N ILE A 192 11.24 -4.86 17.42
CA ILE A 192 10.39 -3.74 17.00
C ILE A 192 11.23 -2.56 16.49
N VAL A 193 12.43 -2.31 17.00
CA VAL A 193 13.25 -1.15 16.57
C VAL A 193 13.76 -1.35 15.14
N ASP A 194 14.30 -2.53 14.85
CA ASP A 194 14.80 -2.89 13.52
C ASP A 194 13.63 -3.02 12.52
N GLU A 195 12.52 -3.63 12.96
CA GLU A 195 11.33 -3.80 12.13
C GLU A 195 10.55 -2.49 11.89
N LYS A 196 10.39 -1.60 12.89
CA LYS A 196 9.72 -0.29 12.74
C LYS A 196 10.50 0.59 11.78
N SER A 197 11.82 0.62 11.91
CA SER A 197 12.71 1.39 11.05
C SER A 197 12.68 0.86 9.61
N ALA A 198 12.79 -0.45 9.42
CA ALA A 198 12.69 -1.07 8.10
C ALA A 198 11.29 -0.95 7.47
N ASN A 199 10.22 -1.22 8.22
CA ASN A 199 8.83 -1.11 7.71
C ASN A 199 8.47 0.33 7.35
N ASN A 200 8.95 1.33 8.10
CA ASN A 200 8.74 2.75 7.77
C ASN A 200 9.41 3.16 6.46
N LEU A 201 10.38 2.39 5.98
CA LEU A 201 10.97 2.56 4.66
C LEU A 201 10.27 1.73 3.58
N ILE A 202 9.61 0.63 3.96
CA ILE A 202 8.80 -0.21 3.07
C ILE A 202 7.37 0.32 3.05
N VAL A 203 7.21 1.52 2.50
CA VAL A 203 5.94 2.27 2.43
C VAL A 203 5.04 1.88 1.24
N GLY A 204 5.49 0.94 0.40
CA GLY A 204 4.76 0.56 -0.80
C GLY A 204 4.75 1.68 -1.86
N PRO A 205 3.74 1.72 -2.75
CA PRO A 205 3.77 2.53 -3.97
C PRO A 205 3.44 4.02 -3.77
N ILE A 206 3.14 4.49 -2.55
CA ILE A 206 2.73 5.89 -2.29
C ILE A 206 3.96 6.77 -2.10
N TRP A 207 4.13 7.82 -2.90
CA TRP A 207 5.32 8.65 -2.92
C TRP A 207 5.11 9.99 -2.20
N SER A 208 6.03 10.37 -1.31
CA SER A 208 6.05 11.70 -0.69
C SER A 208 6.61 12.77 -1.64
N TYR A 209 7.54 12.39 -2.50
CA TYR A 209 8.26 13.28 -3.42
C TYR A 209 7.67 13.24 -4.83
N THR A 210 6.35 13.42 -4.98
CA THR A 210 5.71 13.43 -6.31
C THR A 210 5.70 14.81 -6.93
N SER A 211 5.24 15.77 -6.15
CA SER A 211 5.00 17.12 -6.63
C SER A 211 5.02 18.12 -5.49
N ASN A 212 5.29 19.38 -5.81
CA ASN A 212 5.11 20.49 -4.88
C ASN A 212 4.65 21.76 -5.58
N ASP A 213 4.14 22.71 -4.79
CA ASP A 213 3.66 23.99 -5.29
C ASP A 213 4.75 24.79 -6.00
N ILE A 214 6.03 24.60 -5.62
CA ILE A 214 7.16 25.25 -6.29
C ILE A 214 7.18 24.88 -7.77
N CYS A 215 7.17 23.58 -8.10
CA CYS A 215 7.19 23.13 -9.50
C CYS A 215 5.89 23.49 -10.22
N LEU A 216 4.75 23.21 -9.60
CA LEU A 216 3.43 23.38 -10.22
C LEU A 216 3.10 24.86 -10.49
N ASN A 217 3.52 25.77 -9.61
CA ASN A 217 3.37 27.20 -9.84
C ASN A 217 4.45 27.72 -10.77
N THR A 218 5.70 27.26 -10.71
CA THR A 218 6.73 27.81 -11.62
C THR A 218 6.44 27.47 -13.08
N TYR A 219 5.95 26.25 -13.34
CA TYR A 219 5.83 25.74 -14.71
C TYR A 219 4.40 25.67 -15.24
N HIS A 220 3.41 26.27 -14.53
CA HIS A 220 2.02 26.69 -14.87
C HIS A 220 1.25 26.04 -16.04
N SER A 221 1.69 24.92 -16.58
CA SER A 221 1.12 24.33 -17.78
C SER A 221 -0.17 23.62 -17.42
N ASP A 222 -1.18 23.76 -18.27
CA ASP A 222 -2.42 22.98 -18.16
C ASP A 222 -2.12 21.46 -18.26
N PHE A 223 -1.01 21.11 -18.91
CA PHE A 223 -0.60 19.74 -19.15
C PHE A 223 -0.28 18.95 -17.86
N PRO A 224 0.54 19.43 -16.90
CA PRO A 224 0.68 18.78 -15.59
C PRO A 224 -0.62 18.57 -14.81
N LYS A 225 -1.56 19.51 -14.90
CA LYS A 225 -2.83 19.50 -14.14
C LYS A 225 -3.88 18.56 -14.75
N ASP A 226 -4.02 18.57 -16.07
CA ASP A 226 -5.04 17.79 -16.77
C ASP A 226 -4.72 16.29 -16.81
N TYR A 227 -3.44 15.94 -16.87
CA TYR A 227 -2.98 14.57 -17.11
C TYR A 227 -2.35 13.90 -15.89
N GLY A 228 -2.32 14.57 -14.72
CA GLY A 228 -1.78 14.02 -13.48
C GLY A 228 -0.31 13.64 -13.62
N TRP A 229 0.53 14.61 -14.01
CA TRP A 229 1.96 14.37 -14.27
C TRP A 229 2.61 13.61 -13.10
N TRP A 230 3.25 12.49 -13.42
CA TRP A 230 3.69 11.51 -12.43
C TRP A 230 4.71 12.09 -11.42
N PHE A 231 5.64 12.95 -11.89
CA PHE A 231 6.54 13.75 -11.03
C PHE A 231 6.78 15.18 -11.54
N CYS A 232 6.49 16.19 -10.72
CA CYS A 232 6.87 17.60 -10.94
C CYS A 232 7.23 18.20 -9.59
N ILE A 233 8.51 18.08 -9.20
CA ILE A 233 8.98 18.52 -7.89
C ILE A 233 10.31 19.28 -8.04
N GLN A 234 10.42 20.40 -7.34
CA GLN A 234 11.60 21.27 -7.36
C GLN A 234 12.05 21.64 -5.96
N ASP A 235 13.36 21.64 -5.73
CA ASP A 235 13.93 21.85 -4.40
C ASP A 235 13.72 23.30 -3.93
N LYS A 236 14.07 24.29 -4.76
CA LYS A 236 14.02 25.73 -4.41
C LYS A 236 13.22 26.55 -5.42
N PRO A 237 12.60 27.67 -5.04
CA PRO A 237 11.85 28.56 -5.94
C PRO A 237 12.76 29.47 -6.80
N THR A 238 13.92 28.96 -7.22
CA THR A 238 14.84 29.63 -8.16
C THR A 238 14.95 28.82 -9.45
N LYS A 239 15.72 29.28 -10.44
CA LYS A 239 15.94 28.50 -11.67
C LYS A 239 16.76 27.23 -11.34
N PRO A 240 16.36 26.03 -11.80
CA PRO A 240 17.10 24.80 -11.54
C PRO A 240 18.42 24.74 -12.32
N THR A 241 19.43 24.16 -11.68
CA THR A 241 20.77 23.91 -12.25
C THR A 241 20.93 22.45 -12.69
N ILE A 242 20.16 21.54 -12.09
CA ILE A 242 20.11 20.11 -12.42
C ILE A 242 18.68 19.74 -12.78
N LEU A 243 18.52 19.02 -13.90
CA LEU A 243 17.25 18.42 -14.29
C LEU A 243 17.35 16.89 -14.17
N LEU A 244 16.52 16.29 -13.31
CA LEU A 244 16.37 14.86 -13.14
C LEU A 244 15.25 14.33 -14.04
N LEU A 245 15.59 13.48 -15.00
CA LEU A 245 14.68 12.96 -16.01
C LEU A 245 14.57 11.44 -15.97
N GLY A 246 13.34 10.95 -16.03
CA GLY A 246 13.05 9.52 -16.18
C GLY A 246 11.72 9.15 -15.54
N ASN A 247 11.51 7.86 -15.29
CA ASN A 247 10.29 7.34 -14.67
C ASN A 247 10.40 7.33 -13.13
N SER A 248 9.63 6.48 -12.46
CA SER A 248 9.67 6.31 -11.00
C SER A 248 11.04 5.89 -10.45
N TYR A 249 11.88 5.25 -11.26
CA TYR A 249 13.26 5.00 -10.91
C TYR A 249 14.15 6.24 -11.01
N ALA A 250 13.85 7.24 -11.85
CA ALA A 250 14.55 8.51 -11.71
C ALA A 250 14.15 9.22 -10.42
N ASN A 251 12.86 9.30 -10.14
CA ASN A 251 12.38 10.04 -8.98
C ASN A 251 12.78 9.40 -7.63
N HIS A 252 13.08 8.10 -7.58
CA HIS A 252 13.61 7.50 -6.35
C HIS A 252 14.98 8.03 -5.93
N LEU A 253 15.69 8.75 -6.82
CA LEU A 253 16.96 9.40 -6.54
C LEU A 253 16.77 10.76 -5.88
N TYR A 254 15.59 11.38 -6.10
CA TYR A 254 15.31 12.75 -5.71
C TYR A 254 15.60 13.05 -4.24
N PRO A 255 15.07 12.29 -3.25
CA PRO A 255 15.31 12.62 -1.84
C PRO A 255 16.80 12.59 -1.47
N GLY A 256 17.55 11.60 -1.95
CA GLY A 256 18.99 11.54 -1.72
C GLY A 256 19.74 12.74 -2.29
N LEU A 257 19.41 13.14 -3.52
CA LEU A 257 20.08 14.25 -4.18
C LEU A 257 19.83 15.59 -3.49
N ILE A 258 18.60 15.87 -3.02
CA ILE A 258 18.28 17.15 -2.37
C ILE A 258 18.77 17.24 -0.92
N HIS A 259 18.85 16.11 -0.21
CA HIS A 259 19.35 16.08 1.17
C HIS A 259 20.88 16.05 1.27
N ASN A 260 21.59 15.79 0.16
CA ASN A 260 23.03 15.71 0.19
C ASN A 260 23.67 17.10 0.36
N LYS A 261 24.45 17.27 1.43
CA LYS A 261 25.13 18.53 1.78
C LYS A 261 26.06 19.08 0.69
N HIS A 262 26.61 18.24 -0.19
CA HIS A 262 27.50 18.66 -1.27
C HIS A 262 26.73 19.15 -2.51
N LEU A 263 25.45 18.80 -2.63
CA LEU A 263 24.57 19.29 -3.69
C LEU A 263 23.68 20.45 -3.25
N LYS A 264 23.87 20.95 -2.02
CA LYS A 264 23.05 22.01 -1.41
C LYS A 264 23.00 23.33 -2.17
N GLU A 265 23.97 23.62 -3.05
CA GLU A 265 23.96 24.84 -3.88
C GLU A 265 23.21 24.62 -5.20
N GLN A 266 23.07 23.37 -5.61
CA GLN A 266 22.28 23.00 -6.77
C GLN A 266 20.80 23.20 -6.47
N ASN A 267 20.02 23.48 -7.51
CA ASN A 267 18.56 23.44 -7.44
C ASN A 267 18.09 22.37 -8.41
N ILE A 268 17.46 21.34 -7.87
CA ILE A 268 17.13 20.11 -8.59
C ILE A 268 15.64 20.13 -8.93
N LEU A 269 15.36 20.10 -10.23
CA LEU A 269 14.02 19.90 -10.78
C LEU A 269 13.88 18.45 -11.26
N SER A 270 12.89 17.73 -10.75
CA SER A 270 12.53 16.39 -11.23
C SER A 270 11.26 16.47 -12.08
N ILE A 271 11.38 16.01 -13.33
CA ILE A 271 10.29 15.95 -14.29
C ILE A 271 10.13 14.49 -14.77
N GLY A 272 9.02 13.88 -14.36
CA GLY A 272 8.70 12.50 -14.68
C GLY A 272 8.39 12.26 -16.16
N THR A 273 8.88 11.16 -16.72
CA THR A 273 8.64 10.76 -18.12
C THR A 273 8.29 9.28 -18.19
N CYS A 274 7.68 8.86 -19.30
CA CYS A 274 7.46 7.42 -19.55
C CYS A 274 8.77 6.63 -19.76
N GLY A 275 9.82 7.34 -20.17
CA GLY A 275 11.16 6.84 -20.47
C GLY A 275 11.94 7.99 -21.09
N ALA A 276 13.20 8.15 -20.69
CA ALA A 276 14.01 9.28 -21.16
C ALA A 276 14.27 9.26 -22.68
N GLU A 277 14.09 8.10 -23.32
CA GLU A 277 14.19 7.94 -24.77
C GLU A 277 12.94 8.37 -25.55
N GLN A 278 11.82 8.69 -24.90
CA GLN A 278 10.54 8.92 -25.60
C GLN A 278 10.49 10.32 -26.22
N VAL A 279 11.20 10.51 -27.35
CA VAL A 279 11.35 11.81 -28.02
C VAL A 279 10.63 11.94 -29.36
N GLU A 280 9.79 10.98 -29.73
CA GLU A 280 9.10 10.94 -31.02
C GLU A 280 7.61 10.63 -30.84
N SER A 281 6.78 11.16 -31.73
CA SER A 281 5.35 10.86 -31.77
C SER A 281 5.16 9.44 -32.31
N TYR A 282 4.53 8.61 -31.48
CA TYR A 282 3.95 7.36 -31.93
C TYR A 282 2.75 7.09 -31.04
N GLU A 283 1.57 6.98 -31.64
CA GLU A 283 0.36 6.68 -30.90
C GLU A 283 0.45 5.27 -30.34
N ARG A 284 0.61 5.15 -29.03
CA ARG A 284 0.18 3.93 -28.36
C ARG A 284 -1.34 3.96 -28.32
N MET A 285 -1.97 3.19 -29.22
CA MET A 285 -3.39 2.88 -29.12
C MET A 285 -3.66 2.21 -27.77
N GLY A 286 -4.42 2.89 -26.92
CA GLY A 286 -4.83 2.42 -25.59
C GLY A 286 -5.69 3.49 -24.93
N GLU A 287 -6.58 3.09 -24.02
CA GLU A 287 -7.47 3.98 -23.28
C GLU A 287 -6.74 5.21 -22.70
N GLU A 288 -7.38 6.37 -22.75
CA GLU A 288 -6.89 7.62 -22.15
C GLU A 288 -6.75 7.46 -20.63
N SER A 289 -5.60 6.94 -20.22
CA SER A 289 -5.17 6.88 -18.83
C SER A 289 -4.42 8.18 -18.47
N ARG A 290 -4.48 8.59 -17.20
CA ARG A 290 -3.72 9.70 -16.62
C ARG A 290 -2.21 9.42 -16.49
N THR A 291 -1.68 8.46 -17.25
CA THR A 291 -0.24 8.16 -17.19
C THR A 291 0.50 8.96 -18.26
N PRO A 292 1.75 9.35 -18.02
CA PRO A 292 2.58 10.03 -19.03
C PRO A 292 2.94 9.13 -20.23
N CYS A 293 2.47 7.87 -20.24
CA CYS A 293 2.83 6.83 -21.20
C CYS A 293 1.76 6.54 -22.27
N THR A 294 0.61 7.22 -22.22
CA THR A 294 -0.55 6.95 -23.07
C THR A 294 -0.82 8.06 -24.07
N GLY A 295 -1.40 7.70 -25.22
CA GLY A 295 -1.80 8.65 -26.26
C GLY A 295 -0.65 9.55 -26.73
N THR A 296 -0.86 10.86 -26.67
CA THR A 296 0.11 11.90 -27.06
C THR A 296 0.93 12.45 -25.88
N HIS A 297 0.75 11.91 -24.67
CA HIS A 297 1.32 12.48 -23.45
C HIS A 297 2.85 12.47 -23.45
N HIS A 298 3.49 11.42 -23.96
CA HIS A 298 4.95 11.35 -24.01
C HIS A 298 5.55 12.41 -24.93
N TYR A 299 4.91 12.69 -26.07
CA TYR A 299 5.35 13.74 -26.99
C TYR A 299 5.20 15.13 -26.37
N ARG A 300 4.02 15.43 -25.78
CA ARG A 300 3.79 16.71 -25.09
C ARG A 300 4.71 16.90 -23.90
N SER A 301 5.00 15.82 -23.15
CA SER A 301 5.98 15.85 -22.06
C SER A 301 7.38 16.20 -22.57
N GLN A 302 7.76 15.66 -23.73
CA GLN A 302 9.04 15.96 -24.35
C GLN A 302 9.14 17.41 -24.81
N GLU A 303 8.10 17.96 -25.43
CA GLU A 303 8.07 19.38 -25.82
C GLU A 303 8.18 20.29 -24.60
N PHE A 304 7.40 20.02 -23.55
CA PHE A 304 7.50 20.74 -22.28
C PHE A 304 8.90 20.71 -21.67
N ILE A 305 9.57 19.56 -21.66
CA ILE A 305 10.96 19.45 -21.19
C ILE A 305 11.91 20.25 -22.10
N ASN A 306 11.71 20.23 -23.41
CA ASN A 306 12.53 21.01 -24.33
C ASN A 306 12.38 22.51 -24.08
N ASP A 307 11.18 22.97 -23.76
CA ASP A 307 10.91 24.38 -23.47
C ASP A 307 11.55 24.79 -22.14
N ILE A 308 11.45 23.97 -21.09
CA ILE A 308 12.19 24.18 -19.83
C ILE A 308 13.70 24.34 -20.10
N ILE A 309 14.28 23.48 -20.94
CA ILE A 309 15.71 23.51 -21.26
C ILE A 309 16.08 24.76 -22.06
N LYS A 310 15.24 25.17 -23.03
CA LYS A 310 15.50 26.37 -23.85
C LYS A 310 15.38 27.66 -23.02
N ASP A 311 14.40 27.73 -22.13
CA ASP A 311 14.09 28.92 -21.34
C ASP A 311 14.99 29.08 -20.10
N ASN A 312 15.71 28.01 -19.75
CA ASN A 312 16.57 27.98 -18.57
C ASN A 312 18.03 27.65 -18.88
N PRO A 313 18.86 28.66 -19.21
CA PRO A 313 20.30 28.46 -19.47
C PRO A 313 21.12 28.12 -18.22
N THR A 314 20.52 28.14 -17.03
CA THR A 314 21.18 27.78 -15.76
C THR A 314 21.28 26.26 -15.57
N ILE A 315 20.49 25.47 -16.31
CA ILE A 315 20.61 24.01 -16.32
C ILE A 315 21.95 23.65 -16.96
N LYS A 316 22.89 23.12 -16.16
CA LYS A 316 24.20 22.65 -16.63
C LYS A 316 24.29 21.13 -16.67
N TYR A 317 23.45 20.44 -15.90
CA TYR A 317 23.47 18.99 -15.79
C TYR A 317 22.07 18.41 -15.98
N VAL A 318 22.02 17.29 -16.69
CA VAL A 318 20.83 16.44 -16.76
C VAL A 318 21.18 15.05 -16.28
N ILE A 319 20.49 14.59 -15.24
CA ILE A 319 20.60 13.22 -14.72
C ILE A 319 19.48 12.39 -15.36
N ILE A 320 19.85 11.32 -16.06
CA ILE A 320 18.91 10.37 -16.65
C ILE A 320 18.98 9.05 -15.89
N ASN A 321 17.83 8.55 -15.42
CA ASN A 321 17.71 7.21 -14.84
C ASN A 321 16.39 6.54 -15.27
N GLY A 322 16.23 5.27 -14.92
CA GLY A 322 15.03 4.49 -15.25
C GLY A 322 14.99 4.04 -16.71
N LEU A 323 16.16 3.79 -17.31
CA LEU A 323 16.26 3.22 -18.65
C LEU A 323 15.59 1.84 -18.69
N ARG A 324 14.93 1.52 -19.81
CA ARG A 324 14.19 0.26 -19.95
C ARG A 324 15.13 -0.94 -20.09
N ASN A 325 14.70 -2.10 -19.59
CA ASN A 325 15.43 -3.37 -19.70
C ASN A 325 15.51 -3.93 -21.12
N VAL A 326 14.77 -3.33 -22.07
CA VAL A 326 14.72 -3.79 -23.45
C VAL A 326 15.34 -2.72 -24.35
N ILE A 327 16.60 -2.93 -24.71
CA ILE A 327 17.40 -2.00 -25.50
C ILE A 327 17.51 -2.53 -26.93
N TYR A 328 16.55 -2.14 -27.77
CA TYR A 328 16.65 -2.32 -29.22
C TYR A 328 17.41 -1.17 -29.87
N LYS A 329 17.86 -1.34 -31.12
CA LYS A 329 18.53 -0.28 -31.90
C LYS A 329 17.75 1.04 -31.91
N ASP A 330 16.43 0.93 -32.02
CA ASP A 330 15.53 2.07 -32.06
C ASP A 330 15.43 2.82 -30.71
N TYR A 331 15.55 2.10 -29.59
CA TYR A 331 15.67 2.69 -28.26
C TYR A 331 16.94 3.56 -28.16
N ILE A 332 18.08 3.01 -28.57
CA ILE A 332 19.37 3.70 -28.55
C ILE A 332 19.33 4.94 -29.44
N ARG A 333 18.76 4.83 -30.65
CA ARG A 333 18.59 5.95 -31.58
C ARG A 333 17.84 7.12 -30.95
N ARG A 334 16.71 6.85 -30.31
CA ARG A 334 15.90 7.90 -29.68
C ARG A 334 16.57 8.51 -28.45
N LEU A 335 17.18 7.68 -27.59
CA LEU A 335 17.96 8.19 -26.45
C LEU A 335 19.13 9.05 -26.94
N LYS A 336 19.80 8.64 -28.03
CA LYS A 336 20.86 9.43 -28.64
C LYS A 336 20.36 10.78 -29.12
N LYS A 337 19.21 10.83 -29.81
CA LYS A 337 18.61 12.09 -30.24
C LYS A 337 18.34 13.05 -29.06
N LYS A 338 17.89 12.53 -27.90
CA LYS A 338 17.75 13.32 -26.67
C LYS A 338 19.09 13.85 -26.18
N ILE A 339 20.08 12.97 -26.08
CA ILE A 339 21.43 13.31 -25.59
C ILE A 339 22.09 14.35 -26.51
N ASP A 340 22.05 14.16 -27.82
CA ASP A 340 22.60 15.10 -28.80
C ASP A 340 21.96 16.49 -28.66
N PHE A 341 20.65 16.55 -28.43
CA PHE A 341 19.95 17.80 -28.14
C PHE A 341 20.46 18.46 -26.85
N LEU A 342 20.65 17.70 -25.77
CA LEU A 342 21.17 18.23 -24.51
C LEU A 342 22.61 18.75 -24.66
N GLU A 343 23.48 17.96 -25.28
CA GLU A 343 24.88 18.37 -25.54
C GLU A 343 24.95 19.60 -26.45
N SER A 344 24.04 19.74 -27.43
CA SER A 344 23.94 20.95 -28.27
C SER A 344 23.63 22.23 -27.49
N LYS A 345 23.11 22.10 -26.27
CA LYS A 345 22.84 23.22 -25.34
C LYS A 345 23.96 23.41 -24.31
N GLY A 346 25.08 22.68 -24.44
CA GLY A 346 26.20 22.73 -23.50
C GLY A 346 25.89 22.06 -22.16
N ILE A 347 24.87 21.18 -22.11
CA ILE A 347 24.49 20.45 -20.90
C ILE A 347 25.32 19.17 -20.81
N THR A 348 25.89 18.92 -19.63
CA THR A 348 26.54 17.64 -19.32
C THR A 348 25.49 16.61 -18.94
N VAL A 349 25.45 15.49 -19.66
CA VAL A 349 24.50 14.41 -19.40
C VAL A 349 25.14 13.33 -18.54
N ILE A 350 24.48 12.98 -17.45
CA ILE A 350 24.88 11.91 -16.53
C ILE A 350 23.82 10.81 -16.57
N VAL A 351 24.20 9.64 -17.06
CA VAL A 351 23.31 8.49 -17.17
C VAL A 351 23.60 7.54 -16.02
N PHE A 352 22.60 7.32 -15.16
CA PHE A 352 22.65 6.29 -14.13
C PHE A 352 22.38 4.95 -14.79
N ILE A 353 23.35 4.04 -14.69
CA ILE A 353 23.17 2.65 -15.15
C ILE A 353 22.05 2.05 -14.31
N PRO A 354 21.02 1.42 -14.90
CA PRO A 354 19.89 0.89 -14.12
C PRO A 354 20.34 -0.01 -12.97
N HIS A 355 19.68 0.17 -11.82
CA HIS A 355 19.90 -0.69 -10.66
C HIS A 355 19.39 -2.10 -10.97
N ILE A 356 20.07 -3.08 -10.41
CA ILE A 356 19.64 -4.48 -10.43
C ILE A 356 18.31 -4.67 -9.69
N LYS A 357 17.61 -5.76 -10.02
CA LYS A 357 16.34 -6.14 -9.41
C LYS A 357 16.51 -7.39 -8.56
N LEU A 358 15.88 -7.41 -7.39
CA LEU A 358 16.02 -8.49 -6.40
C LEU A 358 15.30 -9.78 -6.84
N GLY A 359 14.24 -9.65 -7.65
CA GLY A 359 13.47 -10.78 -8.18
C GLY A 359 12.52 -11.45 -7.17
N TYR A 360 12.48 -10.96 -5.92
CA TYR A 360 11.52 -11.35 -4.90
C TYR A 360 11.21 -10.14 -3.99
N ASP A 361 10.13 -10.23 -3.21
CA ASP A 361 9.72 -9.14 -2.30
C ASP A 361 10.77 -8.93 -1.19
N ILE A 362 11.29 -7.70 -1.10
CA ILE A 362 12.25 -7.25 -0.09
C ILE A 362 11.75 -7.49 1.34
N LYS A 363 10.45 -7.58 1.61
CA LYS A 363 9.92 -7.90 2.95
C LYS A 363 10.39 -9.25 3.47
N GLY A 364 10.68 -10.22 2.58
CA GLY A 364 11.22 -11.52 2.96
C GLY A 364 12.62 -11.45 3.60
N CYS A 365 13.28 -10.29 3.51
CA CYS A 365 14.59 -10.03 4.09
C CYS A 365 14.61 -9.76 5.58
N PHE A 366 13.45 -9.46 6.15
CA PHE A 366 13.35 -9.00 7.52
C PHE A 366 12.65 -10.08 8.34
N ALA A 367 13.18 -10.32 9.53
CA ALA A 367 12.57 -11.25 10.47
C ALA A 367 11.19 -10.71 10.87
N ARG A 368 10.26 -11.63 11.14
CA ARG A 368 8.94 -11.33 11.71
C ARG A 368 8.83 -11.98 13.08
N PRO A 369 7.89 -11.55 13.93
CA PRO A 369 7.66 -12.23 15.20
C PRO A 369 7.54 -13.75 14.99
N PHE A 370 8.35 -14.51 15.74
CA PHE A 370 8.42 -15.97 15.70
C PHE A 370 8.99 -16.61 14.41
N LYS A 371 9.57 -15.82 13.50
CA LYS A 371 10.17 -16.33 12.25
C LYS A 371 11.53 -15.70 11.95
N THR A 372 12.43 -16.50 11.40
CA THR A 372 13.64 -16.00 10.74
C THR A 372 13.29 -15.40 9.38
N PRO A 373 14.14 -14.52 8.80
CA PRO A 373 13.97 -14.05 7.43
C PRO A 373 13.78 -15.22 6.46
N SER A 374 12.84 -15.08 5.51
CA SER A 374 12.56 -16.13 4.51
C SER A 374 13.49 -16.06 3.29
N LYS A 375 14.26 -14.97 3.16
CA LYS A 375 15.21 -14.71 2.08
C LYS A 375 16.55 -14.25 2.64
N SER A 376 17.64 -14.56 1.92
CA SER A 376 19.01 -14.17 2.31
C SER A 376 19.30 -12.68 2.14
N CYS A 377 18.66 -12.03 1.16
CA CYS A 377 18.92 -10.62 0.77
C CYS A 377 20.27 -10.41 0.14
N GLU A 378 20.76 -11.48 -0.47
CA GLU A 378 22.01 -11.52 -1.18
C GLU A 378 21.76 -12.09 -2.56
N MET A 379 22.50 -11.59 -3.54
CA MET A 379 22.48 -12.06 -4.91
C MET A 379 23.91 -12.22 -5.42
N PRO A 380 24.26 -13.35 -6.05
CA PRO A 380 25.57 -13.51 -6.67
C PRO A 380 25.82 -12.47 -7.76
N ILE A 381 27.06 -12.00 -7.88
CA ILE A 381 27.46 -11.01 -8.90
C ILE A 381 27.19 -11.50 -10.34
N SER A 382 27.15 -12.80 -10.58
CA SER A 382 26.83 -13.39 -11.89
C SER A 382 25.41 -13.02 -12.35
N VAL A 383 24.46 -12.95 -11.43
CA VAL A 383 23.07 -12.55 -11.72
C VAL A 383 23.01 -11.06 -12.05
N GLN A 384 23.74 -10.23 -11.31
CA GLN A 384 23.90 -8.80 -11.61
C GLN A 384 24.46 -8.59 -13.03
N LYS A 385 25.57 -9.25 -13.36
CA LYS A 385 26.18 -9.19 -14.70
C LYS A 385 25.20 -9.62 -15.80
N ALA A 386 24.38 -10.63 -15.55
CA ALA A 386 23.35 -11.06 -16.50
C ALA A 386 22.27 -9.98 -16.72
N GLN A 387 21.78 -9.34 -15.66
CA GLN A 387 20.81 -8.24 -15.76
C GLN A 387 21.39 -7.02 -16.48
N LEU A 388 22.68 -6.71 -16.25
CA LEU A 388 23.33 -5.53 -16.82
C LEU A 388 23.88 -5.73 -18.25
N LYS A 389 23.95 -6.97 -18.74
CA LYS A 389 24.53 -7.32 -20.04
C LYS A 389 23.92 -6.55 -21.21
N ALA A 390 22.61 -6.26 -21.18
CA ALA A 390 21.94 -5.52 -22.24
C ALA A 390 22.41 -4.04 -22.33
N TYR A 391 22.79 -3.45 -21.20
CA TYR A 391 23.19 -2.04 -21.12
C TYR A 391 24.63 -1.81 -21.58
N SER A 392 25.52 -2.81 -21.48
CA SER A 392 26.92 -2.65 -21.87
C SER A 392 27.09 -2.27 -23.35
N VAL A 393 26.22 -2.80 -24.22
CA VAL A 393 26.20 -2.49 -25.66
C VAL A 393 25.90 -1.00 -25.87
N MET A 394 24.86 -0.51 -25.22
CA MET A 394 24.45 0.89 -25.27
C MET A 394 25.53 1.81 -24.71
N ILE A 395 26.08 1.49 -23.53
CA ILE A 395 27.15 2.28 -22.89
C ILE A 395 28.38 2.36 -23.79
N ASN A 396 28.83 1.24 -24.34
CA ASN A 396 29.99 1.20 -25.24
C ASN A 396 29.77 2.00 -26.53
N GLN A 397 28.53 2.03 -27.03
CA GLN A 397 28.18 2.86 -28.17
C GLN A 397 28.25 4.35 -27.82
N PHE A 398 27.62 4.78 -26.73
CA PHE A 398 27.63 6.19 -26.31
C PHE A 398 29.03 6.69 -25.93
N LYS A 399 29.87 5.86 -25.30
CA LYS A 399 31.27 6.22 -25.05
C LYS A 399 32.04 6.56 -26.34
N LYS A 400 31.65 6.00 -27.49
CA LYS A 400 32.24 6.29 -28.80
C LYS A 400 31.60 7.49 -29.48
N THR A 401 30.28 7.62 -29.41
CA THR A 401 29.54 8.65 -30.18
C THR A 401 29.31 9.96 -29.43
N ASN A 402 29.34 9.93 -28.09
CA ASN A 402 29.04 11.04 -27.20
C ASN A 402 30.00 10.98 -25.99
N PRO A 403 31.31 11.25 -26.18
CA PRO A 403 32.33 11.07 -25.15
C PRO A 403 32.16 11.98 -23.92
N ASN A 404 31.34 13.03 -24.03
CA ASN A 404 31.03 13.94 -22.92
C ASN A 404 29.95 13.37 -21.98
N VAL A 405 29.18 12.37 -22.41
CA VAL A 405 28.21 11.67 -21.56
C VAL A 405 28.95 10.88 -20.50
N LYS A 406 28.53 11.06 -19.24
CA LYS A 406 29.08 10.34 -18.11
C LYS A 406 28.13 9.23 -17.67
N PHE A 407 28.69 8.09 -17.30
CA PHE A 407 27.93 6.94 -16.81
C PHE A 407 28.29 6.66 -15.36
N PHE A 408 27.28 6.65 -14.50
CA PHE A 408 27.43 6.35 -13.08
C PHE A 408 26.80 4.99 -12.77
N ASP A 409 27.58 4.07 -12.22
CA ASP A 409 27.10 2.74 -11.83
C ASP A 409 26.58 2.74 -10.39
N GLN A 410 25.28 2.97 -10.24
CA GLN A 410 24.62 2.92 -8.93
C GLN A 410 24.64 1.53 -8.28
N ASN A 411 24.97 0.47 -9.03
CA ASN A 411 25.06 -0.89 -8.47
C ASN A 411 26.30 -1.10 -7.59
N ASN A 412 27.29 -0.20 -7.66
CA ASN A 412 28.44 -0.20 -6.75
C ASN A 412 28.04 0.05 -5.29
N LEU A 413 26.85 0.61 -5.05
CA LEU A 413 26.27 0.72 -3.71
C LEU A 413 25.91 -0.67 -3.14
N LEU A 414 25.46 -1.57 -4.01
CA LEU A 414 24.84 -2.84 -3.63
C LEU A 414 25.81 -4.00 -3.71
N CYS A 415 26.72 -3.97 -4.67
CA CYS A 415 27.58 -5.09 -5.01
C CYS A 415 29.03 -4.80 -4.62
N LYS A 416 29.57 -5.65 -3.75
CA LYS A 416 30.99 -5.68 -3.36
C LYS A 416 31.53 -7.09 -3.56
N ASP A 417 32.73 -7.19 -4.10
CA ASP A 417 33.38 -8.46 -4.40
C ASP A 417 32.50 -9.37 -5.29
N ASP A 418 32.12 -10.55 -4.78
CA ASP A 418 31.33 -11.56 -5.51
C ASP A 418 29.83 -11.57 -5.15
N THR A 419 29.38 -10.65 -4.28
CA THR A 419 28.02 -10.65 -3.74
C THR A 419 27.38 -9.26 -3.73
N CYS A 420 26.09 -9.19 -4.03
CA CYS A 420 25.27 -8.00 -3.87
C CYS A 420 24.35 -8.12 -2.66
N GLU A 421 24.37 -7.13 -1.77
CA GLU A 421 23.54 -7.09 -0.55
C GLU A 421 22.42 -6.06 -0.68
N PHE A 422 21.22 -6.42 -0.24
CA PHE A 422 20.01 -5.60 -0.32
C PHE A 422 19.55 -5.06 1.04
N LYS A 423 20.46 -5.12 2.02
CA LYS A 423 20.37 -4.43 3.30
C LYS A 423 21.63 -3.59 3.46
N ILE A 424 21.48 -2.34 3.89
CA ILE A 424 22.60 -1.45 4.22
C ILE A 424 22.38 -1.01 5.65
N ASP A 425 23.34 -1.29 6.54
CA ASP A 425 23.23 -1.03 7.97
C ASP A 425 21.94 -1.61 8.61
N GLY A 426 21.52 -2.79 8.13
CA GLY A 426 20.28 -3.44 8.56
C GLY A 426 18.99 -2.84 7.99
N MET A 427 19.08 -1.80 7.15
CA MET A 427 17.95 -1.11 6.55
C MET A 427 17.69 -1.59 5.11
N PRO A 428 16.43 -1.64 4.65
CA PRO A 428 16.09 -2.10 3.30
C PRO A 428 16.63 -1.17 2.23
N VAL A 429 17.27 -1.75 1.22
CA VAL A 429 17.64 -1.03 0.00
C VAL A 429 16.38 -0.63 -0.78
N TYR A 430 15.40 -1.52 -0.90
CA TYR A 430 14.16 -1.25 -1.64
C TYR A 430 12.95 -1.00 -0.74
N ARG A 431 12.04 -0.15 -1.19
CA ARG A 431 10.81 0.24 -0.47
C ARG A 431 9.54 -0.50 -0.91
N ASP A 432 9.60 -1.22 -2.02
CA ASP A 432 8.47 -1.94 -2.59
C ASP A 432 8.90 -3.18 -3.39
N ASN A 433 7.91 -3.91 -3.90
CA ASN A 433 8.09 -5.13 -4.69
C ASN A 433 8.43 -4.84 -6.17
N THR A 434 8.64 -3.58 -6.54
CA THR A 434 9.08 -3.16 -7.87
C THR A 434 10.52 -2.62 -7.87
N ASP A 435 11.22 -2.82 -6.75
CA ASP A 435 12.62 -2.50 -6.53
C ASP A 435 12.94 -0.99 -6.56
N HIS A 436 12.01 -0.11 -6.18
CA HIS A 436 12.38 1.30 -5.97
C HIS A 436 13.27 1.43 -4.73
N PHE A 437 14.28 2.30 -4.77
CA PHE A 437 15.09 2.60 -3.59
C PHE A 437 14.24 3.18 -2.46
N SER A 438 14.52 2.73 -1.25
CA SER A 438 14.08 3.41 -0.03
C SER A 438 14.72 4.79 0.06
N GLU A 439 14.13 5.68 0.85
CA GLU A 439 14.71 7.00 1.08
C GLU A 439 16.11 6.89 1.69
N TYR A 440 16.31 5.92 2.59
CA TYR A 440 17.61 5.61 3.17
C TYR A 440 18.64 5.21 2.11
N ALA A 441 18.29 4.29 1.21
CA ALA A 441 19.17 3.87 0.13
C ALA A 441 19.43 4.99 -0.88
N SER A 442 18.43 5.84 -1.13
CA SER A 442 18.57 7.05 -1.97
C SER A 442 19.61 8.01 -1.38
N ASN A 443 19.56 8.27 -0.07
CA ASN A 443 20.57 9.08 0.62
C ASN A 443 21.98 8.47 0.52
N LYS A 444 22.11 7.16 0.76
CA LYS A 444 23.39 6.44 0.60
C LYS A 444 23.91 6.46 -0.83
N LEU A 445 23.02 6.35 -1.81
CA LEU A 445 23.39 6.44 -3.21
C LEU A 445 23.88 7.85 -3.58
N ALA A 446 23.29 8.90 -3.00
CA ALA A 446 23.74 10.25 -3.22
C ALA A 446 25.15 10.50 -2.64
N GLU A 447 25.50 9.89 -1.51
CA GLU A 447 26.89 9.90 -0.98
C GLU A 447 27.86 9.29 -2.00
N LEU A 448 27.56 8.08 -2.48
CA LEU A 448 28.37 7.41 -3.52
C LEU A 448 28.43 8.22 -4.83
N PHE A 449 27.34 8.84 -5.22
CA PHE A 449 27.28 9.69 -6.41
C PHE A 449 28.20 10.91 -6.29
N VAL A 450 28.23 11.56 -5.12
CA VAL A 450 29.10 12.71 -4.86
C VAL A 450 30.57 12.32 -4.90
N GLU A 451 30.94 11.17 -4.33
CA GLU A 451 32.30 10.64 -4.42
C GLU A 451 32.72 10.43 -5.89
N TRP A 452 31.87 9.77 -6.68
CA TRP A 452 32.11 9.59 -8.11
C TRP A 452 32.14 10.93 -8.87
N ALA A 453 31.26 11.86 -8.53
CA ALA A 453 31.13 13.15 -9.19
C ALA A 453 32.37 14.02 -9.01
N ASN A 454 33.06 13.90 -7.88
CA ASN A 454 34.29 14.63 -7.60
C ASN A 454 35.38 14.38 -8.66
N ASP A 455 35.47 13.14 -9.17
CA ASP A 455 36.46 12.77 -10.19
C ASP A 455 35.97 12.95 -11.63
N ASN A 456 34.64 12.90 -11.84
CA ASN A 456 34.06 12.79 -13.18
C ASN A 456 33.38 14.06 -13.68
N VAL A 457 32.83 14.86 -12.77
CA VAL A 457 32.06 16.10 -13.00
C VAL A 457 32.20 17.06 -11.80
N PRO A 458 33.42 17.42 -11.33
CA PRO A 458 33.62 18.15 -10.08
C PRO A 458 32.78 19.42 -9.97
N ASN A 459 32.58 20.12 -11.09
CA ASN A 459 31.80 21.35 -11.17
C ASN A 459 30.30 21.19 -10.84
N ILE A 460 29.78 19.96 -10.67
CA ILE A 460 28.41 19.74 -10.16
C ILE A 460 28.34 19.93 -8.64
N LEU A 461 29.48 19.84 -7.96
CA LEU A 461 29.63 20.01 -6.51
C LEU A 461 30.11 21.42 -6.13
N ASP A 462 30.49 22.22 -7.13
CA ASP A 462 30.94 23.60 -6.94
C ASP A 462 29.82 24.47 -6.36
N LYS A 463 30.24 25.45 -5.56
CA LYS A 463 29.38 26.39 -4.86
C LYS A 463 28.99 27.59 -5.72
#